data_AF-A0A381VAG9-F1
#
_entry.id   AF-A0A381VAG9-F1
#
_cell.length_a   1.000
_cell.length_b   1.000
_cell.length_c   1.000
_cell.angle_alpha   90.00
_cell.angle_beta   90.00
_cell.angle_gamma   90.00
#
_symmetry.space_group_name_H-M   'P 1'
#
loop_
_entity.id
_entity.type
_entity.pdbx_description
1 polymer ?
#
loop_
_entity_poly.entity_id
_entity_poly.type
_entity_poly.pdbx_seq_one_letter_code
_entity_poly.pdbx_strand_id
1 'polypeptide(L)' 'MQKVLIIQGSLNPKSKTAIVAQEAERILHRCDGIDCQILDLRCFEIQFCDGRKLQDYGYDTKKAYEMVESA' A
#
# COMPACT_ATOMS: atom_id res chain seq x y z
N MET A 1 14.53 -4.89 -12.59
CA MET A 1 13.94 -3.84 -11.76
C MET A 1 13.12 -4.54 -10.69
N GLN A 2 13.49 -4.39 -9.42
CA GLN A 2 12.78 -4.96 -8.29
C GLN A 2 11.63 -4.03 -7.90
N LYS A 3 10.44 -4.56 -7.70
CA LYS A 3 9.30 -3.78 -7.23
C LYS A 3 9.20 -3.89 -5.72
N VAL A 4 8.89 -2.79 -5.07
CA VAL A 4 8.71 -2.71 -3.62
C VAL A 4 7.43 -1.96 -3.34
N LEU A 5 6.50 -2.62 -2.64
CA LEU A 5 5.32 -1.98 -2.10
C LEU A 5 5.47 -1.78 -0.60
N ILE A 6 5.41 -0.53 -0.15
CA ILE A 6 5.38 -0.19 1.28
C ILE A 6 3.92 -0.08 1.71
N ILE A 7 3.51 -0.87 2.70
CA ILE A 7 2.16 -0.82 3.24
C ILE A 7 2.16 -0.07 4.57
N GLN A 8 1.51 1.10 4.59
CA GLN A 8 1.27 1.87 5.80
C GLN A 8 -0.06 1.40 6.40
N GLY A 9 -0.01 0.74 7.56
CA GLY A 9 -1.19 0.11 8.17
C GLY A 9 -1.89 0.91 9.26
N SER A 10 -1.39 2.10 9.62
CA SER A 10 -1.89 2.85 10.77
C SER A 10 -2.92 3.90 10.34
N LEU A 11 -4.16 3.73 10.78
CA LEU A 11 -5.27 4.65 10.44
C LEU A 11 -5.23 5.98 11.19
N ASN A 12 -4.24 6.19 12.07
CA ASN A 12 -4.11 7.43 12.83
C ASN A 12 -3.70 8.60 11.89
N PRO A 13 -4.43 9.73 11.87
CA PRO A 13 -4.05 10.89 11.08
C PRO A 13 -2.63 11.42 11.38
N LYS A 14 -2.15 11.22 12.62
CA LYS A 14 -0.80 11.60 13.10
C LYS A 14 0.14 10.38 13.20
N SER A 15 0.00 9.42 12.29
CA SER A 15 0.78 8.18 12.31
C SER A 15 2.28 8.42 12.13
N LYS A 16 3.09 8.00 13.12
CA LYS A 16 4.55 7.93 12.97
C LYS A 16 4.97 6.86 11.95
N THR A 17 4.18 5.79 11.81
CA THR A 17 4.39 4.77 10.77
C THR A 17 4.29 5.38 9.38
N ALA A 18 3.35 6.30 9.15
CA ALA A 18 3.25 7.00 7.86
C ALA A 18 4.49 7.84 7.55
N ILE A 19 5.03 8.55 8.55
CA ILE A 19 6.26 9.34 8.39
C ILE A 19 7.42 8.45 7.96
N VAL A 20 7.60 7.31 8.63
CA VAL A 20 8.67 6.36 8.30
C VAL A 20 8.46 5.73 6.91
N ALA A 21 7.22 5.38 6.56
CA ALA A 21 6.90 4.79 5.26
C ALA A 21 7.20 5.77 4.10
N GLN A 22 6.82 7.05 4.25
CA GLN A 22 7.12 8.10 3.28
C GLN A 22 8.64 8.34 3.14
N GLU A 23 9.37 8.33 4.26
CA GLU A 23 10.83 8.51 4.22
C GLU A 23 11.53 7.30 3.58
N ALA A 24 11.04 6.08 3.82
CA ALA A 24 11.54 4.87 3.19
C ALA A 24 11.32 4.89 1.66
N GLU A 25 10.12 5.26 1.19
CA GLU A 25 9.83 5.44 -0.23
C GLU A 25 10.79 6.46 -0.87
N ARG A 26 11.00 7.61 -0.21
CA ARG A 26 11.92 8.67 -0.66
C ARG A 26 13.37 8.19 -0.80
N ILE A 27 13.82 7.31 0.09
CA ILE A 27 15.17 6.71 0.02
C ILE A 27 15.24 5.70 -1.13
N LEU A 28 14.26 4.81 -1.24
CA LEU A 28 14.25 3.75 -2.26
C LEU A 28 14.16 4.29 -3.70
N HIS A 29 13.47 5.41 -3.92
CA HIS A 29 13.46 6.09 -5.23
C HIS A 29 14.85 6.56 -5.71
N ARG A 30 15.85 6.60 -4.83
CA ARG A 30 17.23 6.97 -5.17
C ARG A 30 18.11 5.75 -5.45
N CYS A 31 17.60 4.55 -5.23
CA CYS A 31 18.32 3.31 -5.48
C CYS A 31 18.09 2.87 -6.93
N ASP A 32 19.18 2.59 -7.64
CA ASP A 32 19.08 2.08 -9.00
C ASP A 32 18.40 0.72 -9.03
N GLY A 33 17.50 0.53 -10.01
CA GLY A 33 16.83 -0.73 -10.24
C GLY A 33 15.69 -1.06 -9.27
N ILE A 34 15.26 -0.12 -8.41
CA ILE A 34 14.09 -0.25 -7.54
C ILE A 34 12.93 0.60 -8.07
N ASP A 35 11.76 -0.01 -8.24
CA ASP A 35 10.49 0.64 -8.48
C ASP A 35 9.66 0.55 -7.19
N CYS A 36 9.50 1.68 -6.49
CA CYS A 36 8.88 1.74 -5.17
C CYS A 36 7.55 2.49 -5.21
N GLN A 37 6.55 1.99 -4.48
CA GLN A 37 5.26 2.63 -4.29
C GLN A 37 4.78 2.46 -2.85
N ILE A 38 3.96 3.39 -2.36
CA ILE A 38 3.29 3.29 -1.07
C ILE A 38 1.77 3.01 -1.23
N LEU A 39 1.29 2.01 -0.47
CA LEU A 39 -0.13 1.80 -0.18
C LEU A 39 -0.43 2.37 1.22
N ASP A 40 -0.99 3.57 1.26
CA ASP A 40 -1.42 4.23 2.51
C ASP A 40 -2.87 3.91 2.81
N LEU A 41 -3.12 3.04 3.80
CA LEU A 41 -4.47 2.57 4.12
C LEU A 41 -5.38 3.67 4.66
N ARG A 42 -4.86 4.86 5.02
CA ARG A 42 -5.69 6.03 5.36
C ARG A 42 -6.41 6.61 4.16
N CYS A 43 -5.92 6.32 2.95
CA CYS A 43 -6.46 6.81 1.68
C CYS A 43 -7.34 5.77 0.97
N PHE A 44 -7.60 4.62 1.60
CA PHE A 44 -8.33 3.51 1.01
C PHE A 44 -9.46 3.07 1.93
N GLU A 45 -10.63 2.82 1.35
CA GLU A 45 -11.71 2.10 2.02
C GLU A 45 -11.50 0.58 1.87
N ILE A 46 -10.72 0.02 2.80
CA ILE A 46 -10.53 -1.43 2.87
C ILE A 46 -11.70 -2.07 3.61
N GLN A 47 -12.43 -2.93 2.89
CA GLN A 47 -13.55 -3.68 3.48
C GLN A 47 -13.02 -4.90 4.24
N PHE A 48 -13.77 -5.34 5.26
CA PHE A 48 -13.41 -6.53 6.00
C PHE A 48 -13.34 -7.76 5.10
N CYS A 49 -12.36 -8.62 5.36
CA CYS A 49 -12.29 -9.93 4.72
C CYS A 49 -13.34 -10.84 5.35
N ASP A 50 -14.46 -11.02 4.64
CA ASP A 50 -15.61 -11.83 5.05
C ASP A 50 -15.75 -13.12 4.22
N GLY A 51 -14.73 -13.43 3.39
CA GLY A 51 -14.67 -14.65 2.57
C GLY A 51 -15.45 -14.59 1.26
N ARG A 52 -16.08 -13.46 0.90
CA ARG A 52 -16.70 -13.29 -0.42
C ARG A 52 -15.67 -13.29 -1.54
N LYS A 53 -16.12 -13.43 -2.80
CA LYS A 53 -15.22 -13.46 -3.96
C LYS A 53 -14.63 -12.07 -4.20
N LEU A 54 -13.39 -12.01 -4.71
CA LEU A 54 -12.68 -10.74 -4.96
C LEU A 54 -13.51 -9.74 -5.80
N GLN A 55 -14.23 -10.24 -6.81
CA GLN A 55 -15.10 -9.43 -7.67
C GLN A 55 -16.18 -8.64 -6.91
N ASP A 56 -16.64 -9.17 -5.76
CA ASP A 56 -17.70 -8.60 -4.94
C ASP A 56 -17.18 -7.52 -3.97
N TYR A 57 -15.85 -7.37 -3.84
CA TYR A 57 -15.26 -6.26 -3.08
C TYR A 57 -15.40 -4.92 -3.81
N GLY A 58 -15.24 -3.84 -3.06
CA GLY A 58 -15.22 -2.46 -3.54
C GLY A 58 -13.94 -2.16 -4.32
N TYR A 59 -13.94 -1.01 -4.98
CA TYR A 59 -12.83 -0.57 -5.83
C TYR A 59 -11.50 -0.51 -5.07
N ASP A 60 -11.47 0.13 -3.90
CA ASP A 60 -10.23 0.33 -3.14
C ASP A 60 -9.63 -1.00 -2.65
N THR A 61 -10.46 -1.95 -2.24
CA THR A 61 -9.97 -3.28 -1.84
C THR A 61 -9.42 -4.07 -3.03
N LYS A 62 -10.07 -4.01 -4.20
CA LYS A 62 -9.56 -4.63 -5.43
C LYS A 62 -8.26 -3.98 -5.89
N LYS A 63 -8.17 -2.65 -5.86
CA LYS A 63 -6.96 -1.89 -6.19
C LYS A 63 -5.80 -2.22 -5.25
N ALA A 64 -6.04 -2.26 -3.94
CA ALA A 64 -5.03 -2.65 -2.97
C ALA A 64 -4.53 -4.09 -3.19
N TYR A 65 -5.44 -5.02 -3.51
CA TYR A 65 -5.10 -6.39 -3.88
C TYR A 65 -4.21 -6.43 -5.15
N GLU A 66 -4.59 -5.71 -6.21
CA GLU A 66 -3.79 -5.61 -7.44
C GLU A 66 -2.39 -5.03 -7.18
N MET A 67 -2.28 -3.99 -6.35
CA MET A 67 -0.99 -3.41 -5.97
C MET A 67 -0.10 -4.45 -5.30
N VAL A 68 -0.64 -5.24 -4.36
CA VAL A 68 0.09 -6.30 -3.65
C VAL A 68 0.51 -7.42 -4.60
N GLU A 69 -0.39 -7.91 -5.45
CA GLU A 69 -0.08 -8.97 -6.42
C GLU A 69 0.95 -8.54 -7.49
N SER A 70 0.99 -7.24 -7.80
CA SER A 70 1.85 -6.69 -8.86
C SER A 70 3.26 -6.34 -8.41
N ALA A 71 3.52 -6.34 -7.09
CA ALA A 71 4.80 -6.03 -6.46
C ALA A 71 5.69 -7.28 -6.41
#